data_AF-A0AAE0ZXZ2-F1
#
_entry.id   AF-A0AAE0ZXZ2-F1
#
_cell.length_a   1.000
_cell.length_b   1.000
_cell.length_c   1.000
_cell.angle_alpha   90.00
_cell.angle_beta   90.00
_cell.angle_gamma   90.00
#
_symmetry.space_group_name_H-M   'P 1'
#
loop_
_entity.id
_entity.type
_entity.pdbx_description
1 polymer ?
#
loop_
_entity_poly.entity_id
_entity_poly.type
_entity_poly.pdbx_seq_one_letter_code
_entity_poly.pdbx_strand_id
1 'polypeptide(L)'
;MFAIGVFTGSLILFICLFGISQAETSCTTNGWFGPNCQYQCHCAGSAPCDKHDGSCSSGCHQDWFGPACQYARLSFTTSGGESWLTDNDDTTCNIGNTQSITVTLDTSIPLTWIRVVVSEPVHLDQIQLSYQLSGSSTPLACPGLRKAKVDNLTLDIECTTTEPVSGVTLSGSGVTGLCSLYISGGRNVALKQTARQSSRFIPDGAPNSFYAENAVDGVLPGDNGESARSTCTHTVPNTQDPGWWNVTFSQAVDVTWLLIYNRVPSTNIGRQISVTHGVSAQ
;
A
#
# COMPACT_ATOMS: atom_id res chain seq x y z
N MET A 1 17.43 4.72 -36.41
CA MET A 1 18.31 4.74 -37.60
C MET A 1 19.26 3.57 -37.46
N PHE A 2 19.07 2.49 -38.23
CA PHE A 2 19.88 1.27 -38.09
C PHE A 2 21.02 1.26 -39.11
N ALA A 3 22.25 1.05 -38.64
CA ALA A 3 23.38 0.77 -39.50
C ALA A 3 23.44 -0.74 -39.78
N ILE A 4 23.27 -1.13 -41.05
CA ILE A 4 23.42 -2.51 -41.50
C ILE A 4 24.81 -2.64 -42.13
N GLY A 5 25.73 -3.31 -41.42
CA GLY A 5 27.02 -3.71 -41.97
C GLY A 5 26.93 -5.12 -42.56
N VAL A 6 27.03 -5.25 -43.89
CA VAL A 6 27.08 -6.55 -44.56
C VAL A 6 28.54 -6.97 -44.73
N PHE A 7 28.97 -8.01 -44.02
CA PHE A 7 30.22 -8.71 -44.31
C PHE A 7 29.92 -10.04 -45.01
N THR A 8 30.58 -10.26 -46.14
CA THR A 8 30.44 -11.46 -46.97
C THR A 8 31.25 -12.63 -46.40
N GLY A 9 30.58 -13.68 -45.93
CA GLY A 9 31.23 -14.93 -45.54
C GLY A 9 30.34 -15.85 -44.71
N SER A 10 29.92 -16.97 -45.29
CA SER A 10 29.27 -18.13 -44.64
C SER A 10 28.24 -17.83 -43.55
N LEU A 11 26.98 -17.67 -43.96
CA LEU A 11 25.82 -17.48 -43.08
C LEU A 11 25.52 -18.71 -42.21
N ILE A 12 26.22 -18.87 -41.08
CA ILE A 12 25.73 -19.67 -39.96
C ILE A 12 24.94 -18.73 -39.05
N LEU A 13 23.64 -18.67 -39.30
CA LEU A 13 22.70 -17.90 -38.48
C LEU A 13 22.50 -18.61 -37.13
N PHE A 14 23.39 -18.35 -36.17
CA PHE A 14 23.18 -18.71 -34.77
C PHE A 14 22.03 -17.85 -34.20
N ILE A 15 20.79 -18.29 -34.43
CA ILE A 15 19.65 -17.79 -33.67
C ILE A 15 19.80 -18.34 -32.25
N CYS A 16 20.41 -17.55 -31.37
CA CYS A 16 20.32 -17.78 -29.93
C CYS A 16 18.88 -17.54 -29.48
N LEU A 17 18.03 -18.55 -29.71
CA LEU A 17 16.76 -18.72 -29.01
C LEU A 17 17.07 -19.06 -27.55
N PHE A 18 17.55 -18.06 -26.79
CA PHE A 18 17.28 -18.00 -25.37
C PHE A 18 15.78 -17.72 -25.22
N GLY A 19 14.99 -18.77 -25.48
CA GLY A 19 13.65 -18.86 -24.93
C GLY A 19 13.82 -18.92 -23.43
N ILE A 20 13.85 -17.75 -22.79
CA ILE A 20 13.66 -17.66 -21.35
C ILE A 20 12.21 -18.08 -21.13
N SER A 21 12.04 -19.38 -20.93
CA SER A 21 10.86 -19.95 -20.30
C SER A 21 10.82 -19.43 -18.87
N GLN A 22 10.47 -18.14 -18.72
CA GLN A 22 9.78 -17.66 -17.54
C GLN A 22 8.52 -18.52 -17.46
N ALA A 23 8.60 -19.61 -16.71
CA ALA A 23 7.40 -20.24 -16.21
C ALA A 23 6.77 -19.21 -15.29
N GLU A 24 5.86 -18.40 -15.85
CA GLU A 24 4.98 -17.53 -15.05
C GLU A 24 4.24 -18.45 -14.09
N THR A 25 4.79 -18.54 -12.88
CA THR A 25 4.30 -19.42 -11.84
C THR A 25 3.07 -18.73 -11.28
N SER A 26 1.95 -18.89 -12.00
CA SER A 26 0.69 -18.23 -11.71
C SER A 26 0.27 -18.53 -10.29
N CYS A 27 -0.15 -17.48 -9.57
CA CYS A 27 -0.29 -17.53 -8.13
C CYS A 27 -1.46 -18.43 -7.70
N THR A 28 -1.11 -19.63 -7.22
CA THR A 28 -2.07 -20.66 -6.79
C THR A 28 -2.97 -20.19 -5.66
N THR A 29 -2.48 -19.31 -4.80
CA THR A 29 -3.22 -18.74 -3.66
C THR A 29 -4.04 -17.52 -4.10
N ASN A 30 -5.30 -17.45 -3.65
CA ASN A 30 -6.14 -16.27 -3.88
C ASN A 30 -5.69 -15.07 -3.04
N GLY A 31 -5.93 -13.87 -3.54
CA GLY A 31 -5.43 -12.63 -2.94
C GLY A 31 -3.97 -12.28 -3.27
N TRP A 32 -3.27 -13.09 -4.08
CA TRP A 32 -1.85 -12.90 -4.41
C TRP A 32 -1.58 -12.85 -5.92
N PHE A 33 -0.65 -11.99 -6.33
CA PHE A 33 -0.29 -11.76 -7.73
C PHE A 33 1.19 -11.35 -7.90
N GLY A 34 1.62 -11.24 -9.16
CA GLY A 34 2.93 -10.73 -9.56
C GLY A 34 4.12 -11.67 -9.28
N PRO A 35 5.37 -11.21 -9.50
CA PRO A 35 6.57 -12.03 -9.37
C PRO A 35 6.70 -12.67 -7.98
N ASN A 36 6.96 -13.98 -7.95
CA ASN A 36 7.02 -14.80 -6.72
C ASN A 36 5.74 -14.73 -5.85
N CYS A 37 4.62 -14.24 -6.39
CA CYS A 37 3.37 -14.03 -5.67
C CYS A 37 3.53 -13.17 -4.40
N GLN A 38 4.47 -12.22 -4.43
CA GLN A 38 4.83 -11.39 -3.27
C GLN A 38 3.88 -10.22 -3.02
N TYR A 39 2.99 -9.92 -3.97
CA TYR A 39 2.02 -8.83 -3.85
C TYR A 39 0.65 -9.36 -3.46
N GLN A 40 0.08 -8.77 -2.39
CA GLN A 40 -1.29 -9.04 -1.95
C GLN A 40 -2.23 -7.97 -2.50
N CYS A 41 -3.45 -8.37 -2.88
CA CYS A 41 -4.53 -7.50 -3.35
C CYS A 41 -5.70 -7.54 -2.36
N HIS A 42 -6.43 -6.43 -2.25
CA HIS A 42 -7.56 -6.30 -1.31
C HIS A 42 -8.84 -5.90 -2.04
N CYS A 43 -9.38 -6.82 -2.84
CA CYS A 43 -10.61 -6.60 -3.61
C CYS A 43 -11.87 -6.57 -2.74
N ALA A 44 -12.92 -5.90 -3.23
CA ALA A 44 -14.23 -5.90 -2.60
C ALA A 44 -14.79 -7.32 -2.41
N GLY A 45 -15.50 -7.57 -1.31
CA GLY A 45 -16.13 -8.86 -1.02
C GLY A 45 -15.16 -10.04 -0.85
N SER A 46 -13.88 -9.80 -0.62
CA SER A 46 -12.82 -10.84 -0.60
C SER A 46 -12.69 -11.61 -1.93
N ALA A 47 -13.09 -11.01 -3.04
CA ALA A 47 -12.93 -11.59 -4.37
C ALA A 47 -11.43 -11.81 -4.71
N PRO A 48 -11.07 -12.88 -5.45
CA PRO A 48 -9.71 -13.02 -5.96
C PRO A 48 -9.44 -11.96 -7.05
N CYS A 49 -8.30 -11.29 -6.96
CA CYS A 49 -7.77 -10.51 -8.08
C CYS A 49 -7.22 -11.41 -9.20
N ASP A 50 -7.00 -10.80 -10.37
CA ASP A 50 -6.18 -11.37 -11.43
C ASP A 50 -4.76 -11.71 -10.93
N LYS A 51 -4.18 -12.80 -11.45
CA LYS A 51 -2.91 -13.36 -10.97
C LYS A 51 -1.68 -12.66 -11.54
N HIS A 52 -1.81 -11.99 -12.68
CA HIS A 52 -0.74 -11.32 -13.39
C HIS A 52 -0.61 -9.86 -12.93
N ASP A 53 -1.72 -9.10 -12.91
CA ASP A 53 -1.71 -7.66 -12.60
C ASP A 53 -2.34 -7.25 -11.26
N GLY A 54 -3.03 -8.16 -10.57
CA GLY A 54 -3.67 -7.87 -9.29
C GLY A 54 -4.97 -7.07 -9.38
N SER A 55 -5.52 -6.88 -10.58
CA SER A 55 -6.76 -6.13 -10.81
C SER A 55 -7.98 -6.78 -10.12
N CYS A 56 -8.87 -5.91 -9.62
CA CYS A 56 -10.09 -6.29 -8.91
C CYS A 56 -11.32 -5.85 -9.73
N SER A 57 -12.06 -6.80 -10.30
CA SER A 57 -13.23 -6.51 -11.15
C SER A 57 -14.37 -5.77 -10.44
N SER A 58 -14.49 -5.98 -9.12
CA SER A 58 -15.50 -5.33 -8.27
C SER A 58 -14.95 -4.12 -7.50
N GLY A 59 -13.79 -3.60 -7.89
CA GLY A 59 -13.08 -2.56 -7.14
C GLY A 59 -12.47 -3.06 -5.83
N CYS A 60 -12.04 -2.11 -5.01
CA CYS A 60 -11.31 -2.39 -3.77
C CYS A 60 -12.23 -2.59 -2.57
N HIS A 61 -11.72 -3.30 -1.56
CA HIS A 61 -12.30 -3.26 -0.22
C HIS A 61 -12.33 -1.80 0.29
N GLN A 62 -13.32 -1.45 1.10
CA GLN A 62 -13.54 -0.06 1.55
C GLN A 62 -12.31 0.57 2.24
N ASP A 63 -11.44 -0.23 2.87
CA ASP A 63 -10.23 0.24 3.55
C ASP A 63 -9.00 0.31 2.62
N TRP A 64 -9.16 0.06 1.32
CA TRP A 64 -8.05 -0.09 0.37
C TRP A 64 -8.31 0.66 -0.95
N PHE A 65 -7.25 1.10 -1.62
CA PHE A 65 -7.33 1.80 -2.91
C PHE A 65 -6.02 1.71 -3.71
N GLY A 66 -5.96 2.47 -4.81
CA GLY A 66 -4.81 2.52 -5.71
C GLY A 66 -4.67 1.29 -6.61
N PRO A 67 -3.56 1.18 -7.36
CA PRO A 67 -3.26 0.02 -8.21
C PRO A 67 -3.37 -1.29 -7.43
N ALA A 68 -4.06 -2.28 -8.01
CA ALA A 68 -4.33 -3.60 -7.42
C ALA A 68 -4.86 -3.58 -5.96
N CYS A 69 -5.49 -2.49 -5.55
CA CYS A 69 -6.03 -2.29 -4.20
C CYS A 69 -5.01 -2.51 -3.09
N GLN A 70 -3.76 -2.07 -3.30
CA GLN A 70 -2.64 -2.35 -2.40
C GLN A 70 -2.32 -1.26 -1.37
N TYR A 71 -2.99 -0.11 -1.44
CA TYR A 71 -2.74 1.01 -0.52
C TYR A 71 -3.85 1.06 0.52
N ALA A 72 -3.48 1.01 1.80
CA ALA A 72 -4.44 1.19 2.88
C ALA A 72 -4.95 2.64 2.88
N ARG A 73 -6.26 2.84 3.05
CA ARG A 73 -6.86 4.16 3.29
C ARG A 73 -6.63 4.54 4.75
N LEU A 74 -6.17 5.76 5.02
CA LEU A 74 -6.22 6.31 6.37
C LEU A 74 -7.64 6.71 6.73
N SER A 75 -8.07 6.34 7.92
CA SER A 75 -9.28 6.89 8.56
C SER A 75 -9.04 8.35 8.97
N PHE A 76 -10.05 9.18 8.76
CA PHE A 76 -10.04 10.60 9.10
C PHE A 76 -11.43 11.07 9.50
N THR A 77 -11.47 12.21 10.19
CA THR A 77 -12.70 12.89 10.59
C THR A 77 -12.80 14.28 9.98
N THR A 78 -14.03 14.71 9.69
CA THR A 78 -14.35 16.00 9.06
C THR A 78 -14.92 16.98 10.09
N SER A 79 -14.43 18.23 10.15
CA SER A 79 -14.88 19.19 11.16
C SER A 79 -16.28 19.77 10.95
N GLY A 80 -16.82 19.75 9.72
CA GLY A 80 -18.13 20.31 9.36
C GLY A 80 -19.26 19.28 9.27
N GLY A 81 -18.98 18.00 9.56
CA GLY A 81 -19.97 16.92 9.45
C GLY A 81 -20.27 16.52 7.99
N GLU A 82 -19.30 16.65 7.10
CA GLU A 82 -19.39 16.32 5.68
C GLU A 82 -19.48 14.81 5.40
N SER A 83 -20.62 14.21 5.75
CA SER A 83 -20.86 12.76 5.67
C SER A 83 -20.58 12.17 4.28
N TRP A 84 -20.85 12.94 3.22
CA TRP A 84 -20.60 12.59 1.81
C TRP A 84 -19.12 12.34 1.48
N LEU A 85 -18.17 12.82 2.30
CA LEU A 85 -16.74 12.53 2.11
C LEU A 85 -16.32 11.20 2.79
N THR A 86 -17.20 10.61 3.60
CA THR A 86 -16.89 9.51 4.54
C THR A 86 -17.81 8.30 4.40
N ASP A 87 -18.72 8.29 3.42
CA ASP A 87 -19.70 7.24 3.18
C ASP A 87 -19.17 6.07 2.32
N ASN A 88 -17.99 6.23 1.71
CA ASN A 88 -17.33 5.31 0.78
C ASN A 88 -18.05 5.15 -0.58
N ASP A 89 -18.77 6.18 -1.04
CA ASP A 89 -19.41 6.21 -2.36
C ASP A 89 -18.74 7.26 -3.26
N ASP A 90 -18.12 6.83 -4.37
CA ASP A 90 -17.50 7.74 -5.36
C ASP A 90 -18.54 8.61 -6.11
N THR A 91 -19.85 8.37 -5.91
CA THR A 91 -20.96 9.08 -6.58
C THR A 91 -21.69 10.09 -5.70
N THR A 92 -21.47 10.09 -4.38
CA THR A 92 -21.96 11.14 -3.47
C THR A 92 -20.95 12.27 -3.43
N CYS A 93 -21.41 13.51 -3.64
CA CYS A 93 -20.52 14.64 -3.83
C CYS A 93 -20.93 15.88 -3.06
N ASN A 94 -19.96 16.74 -2.78
CA ASN A 94 -20.19 18.12 -2.40
C ASN A 94 -21.05 18.80 -3.47
N ILE A 95 -22.29 19.18 -3.13
CA ILE A 95 -23.18 19.86 -4.07
C ILE A 95 -22.98 21.38 -3.93
N GLY A 96 -21.75 21.86 -4.16
CA GLY A 96 -21.40 23.28 -4.10
C GLY A 96 -21.41 23.94 -2.72
N ASN A 97 -21.48 23.18 -1.63
CA ASN A 97 -21.63 23.71 -0.27
C ASN A 97 -20.35 24.32 0.31
N THR A 98 -19.16 23.90 -0.18
CA THR A 98 -17.87 24.46 0.26
C THR A 98 -16.81 24.46 -0.85
N GLN A 99 -15.85 25.39 -0.74
CA GLN A 99 -14.63 25.48 -1.55
C GLN A 99 -13.35 25.12 -0.75
N SER A 100 -13.50 24.68 0.50
CA SER A 100 -12.40 24.25 1.35
C SER A 100 -12.89 23.19 2.33
N ILE A 101 -12.15 22.10 2.45
CA ILE A 101 -12.43 21.03 3.42
C ILE A 101 -11.12 20.61 4.09
N THR A 102 -11.16 20.48 5.41
CA THR A 102 -10.03 20.02 6.22
C THR A 102 -10.44 18.75 6.95
N VAL A 103 -9.64 17.71 6.79
CA VAL A 103 -9.81 16.42 7.48
C VAL A 103 -8.70 16.23 8.48
N THR A 104 -9.03 15.67 9.65
CA THR A 104 -8.07 15.31 10.71
C THR A 104 -7.82 13.81 10.64
N LEU A 105 -6.56 13.38 10.55
CA LEU A 105 -6.19 11.97 10.47
C LEU A 105 -6.28 11.31 11.84
N ASP A 106 -6.88 10.12 11.91
CA ASP A 106 -6.99 9.35 13.16
C ASP A 106 -5.64 8.77 13.60
N THR A 107 -4.68 8.68 12.68
CA THR A 107 -3.30 8.27 12.95
C THR A 107 -2.34 9.18 12.20
N SER A 108 -1.56 9.97 12.94
CA SER A 108 -0.54 10.83 12.34
C SER A 108 0.61 9.99 11.76
N ILE A 109 0.78 10.01 10.44
CA ILE A 109 1.91 9.39 9.73
C ILE A 109 2.51 10.38 8.71
N PRO A 110 3.74 10.13 8.22
CA PRO A 110 4.26 10.87 7.06
C PRO A 110 3.33 10.68 5.86
N LEU A 111 2.91 11.79 5.24
CA LEU A 111 2.06 11.76 4.06
C LEU A 111 2.88 11.35 2.84
N THR A 112 2.23 10.70 1.87
CA THR A 112 2.88 10.24 0.63
C THR A 112 2.13 10.72 -0.60
N TRP A 113 0.85 10.35 -0.70
CA TRP A 113 -0.05 10.80 -1.75
C TRP A 113 -1.50 10.67 -1.32
N ILE A 114 -2.40 11.32 -2.07
CA ILE A 114 -3.84 11.19 -1.93
C ILE A 114 -4.48 10.94 -3.30
N ARG A 115 -5.68 10.36 -3.31
CA ARG A 115 -6.57 10.33 -4.47
C ARG A 115 -7.79 11.21 -4.19
N VAL A 116 -8.19 12.00 -5.17
CA VAL A 116 -9.47 12.70 -5.19
C VAL A 116 -10.31 12.21 -6.37
N VAL A 117 -11.61 12.06 -6.13
CA VAL A 117 -12.63 11.76 -7.14
C VAL A 117 -13.59 12.94 -7.22
N VAL A 118 -13.96 13.38 -8.42
CA VAL A 118 -14.84 14.53 -8.65
C VAL A 118 -16.03 14.20 -9.55
N SER A 119 -17.09 15.00 -9.47
CA SER A 119 -18.31 14.84 -10.26
C SER A 119 -18.15 15.19 -11.74
N GLU A 120 -17.20 16.09 -12.07
CA GLU A 120 -16.99 16.61 -13.43
C GLU A 120 -15.49 16.87 -13.69
N PRO A 121 -14.95 16.58 -14.88
CA PRO A 121 -13.51 16.68 -15.16
C PRO A 121 -12.90 18.07 -14.92
N VAL A 122 -13.70 19.13 -15.03
CA VAL A 122 -13.28 20.53 -14.82
C VAL A 122 -12.81 20.81 -13.39
N HIS A 123 -13.24 20.00 -12.41
CA HIS A 123 -12.88 20.20 -11.01
C HIS A 123 -11.45 19.75 -10.67
N LEU A 124 -10.87 18.79 -11.41
CA LEU A 124 -9.55 18.22 -11.10
C LEU A 124 -8.40 19.24 -11.08
N ASP A 125 -8.42 20.17 -12.05
CA ASP A 125 -7.39 21.21 -12.18
C ASP A 125 -7.53 22.31 -11.12
N GLN A 126 -8.69 22.38 -10.46
CA GLN A 126 -9.08 23.46 -9.54
C GLN A 126 -8.99 23.06 -8.05
N ILE A 127 -8.40 21.90 -7.74
CA ILE A 127 -8.11 21.44 -6.37
C ILE A 127 -6.64 21.72 -6.03
N GLN A 128 -6.42 22.38 -4.89
CA GLN A 128 -5.14 22.58 -4.23
C GLN A 128 -5.07 21.70 -2.98
N LEU A 129 -3.84 21.30 -2.60
CA LEU A 129 -3.57 20.44 -1.45
C LEU A 129 -2.58 21.13 -0.51
N SER A 130 -2.89 21.11 0.78
CA SER A 130 -2.00 21.49 1.88
C SER A 130 -2.17 20.55 3.06
N TYR A 131 -1.18 20.51 3.95
CA TYR A 131 -1.17 19.60 5.10
C TYR A 131 -0.82 20.34 6.40
N GLN A 132 -1.11 19.72 7.54
CA GLN A 132 -0.80 20.23 8.88
C GLN A 132 0.05 19.20 9.63
N LEU A 133 1.18 19.63 10.21
CA LEU A 133 2.03 18.76 11.03
C LEU A 133 1.37 18.46 12.38
N SER A 134 1.64 17.28 12.92
CA SER A 134 1.16 16.88 14.24
C SER A 134 1.57 17.88 15.32
N GLY A 135 0.58 18.51 15.97
CA GLY A 135 0.78 19.58 16.96
C GLY A 135 0.84 21.01 16.40
N SER A 136 0.61 21.21 15.09
CA SER A 136 0.50 22.52 14.44
C SER A 136 -0.84 22.65 13.71
N SER A 137 -1.44 23.83 13.78
CA SER A 137 -2.61 24.21 12.97
C SER A 137 -2.26 24.97 11.69
N THR A 138 -0.97 25.28 11.47
CA THR A 138 -0.53 26.07 10.30
C THR A 138 -0.51 25.18 9.05
N PRO A 139 -1.28 25.50 7.99
CA PRO A 139 -1.23 24.75 6.74
C PRO A 139 0.11 24.98 6.02
N LEU A 140 0.68 23.90 5.49
CA LEU A 140 1.91 23.87 4.72
C LEU A 140 1.62 23.36 3.30
N ALA A 141 2.28 23.95 2.32
CA ALA A 141 2.22 23.50 0.93
C ALA A 141 3.06 22.23 0.73
N CYS A 142 2.55 21.29 -0.06
CA CYS A 142 3.25 20.05 -0.39
C CYS A 142 4.60 20.30 -1.11
N PRO A 143 5.73 19.82 -0.57
CA PRO A 143 7.01 19.89 -1.27
C PRO A 143 6.95 19.09 -2.56
N GLY A 144 7.32 19.70 -3.69
CA GLY A 144 7.41 19.00 -4.98
C GLY A 144 6.09 18.39 -5.46
N LEU A 145 4.94 19.00 -5.13
CA LEU A 145 3.61 18.49 -5.50
C LEU A 145 3.52 18.05 -6.96
N ARG A 146 3.16 16.78 -7.18
CA ARG A 146 2.92 16.20 -8.51
C ARG A 146 1.48 15.72 -8.61
N LYS A 147 0.92 15.80 -9.81
CA LYS A 147 -0.46 15.43 -10.14
C LYS A 147 -0.44 14.37 -11.25
N ALA A 148 -1.12 13.25 -11.02
CA ALA A 148 -1.24 12.15 -11.98
C ALA A 148 -2.73 11.84 -12.21
N LYS A 149 -3.23 12.13 -13.41
CA LYS A 149 -4.61 11.86 -13.78
C LYS A 149 -4.78 10.35 -14.03
N VAL A 150 -5.67 9.71 -13.29
CA VAL A 150 -5.93 8.26 -13.36
C VAL A 150 -6.97 7.98 -14.45
N ASP A 151 -8.04 8.77 -14.45
CA ASP A 151 -9.10 8.77 -15.45
C ASP A 151 -9.72 10.17 -15.54
N ASN A 152 -10.89 10.35 -16.18
CA ASN A 152 -11.49 11.67 -16.35
C ASN A 152 -12.03 12.34 -15.09
N LEU A 153 -12.29 11.58 -14.02
CA LEU A 153 -12.86 12.02 -12.75
C LEU A 153 -11.92 11.78 -11.55
N THR A 154 -10.84 11.01 -11.73
CA THR A 154 -9.91 10.63 -10.67
C THR A 154 -8.52 11.25 -10.85
N LEU A 155 -8.00 11.87 -9.79
CA LEU A 155 -6.66 12.47 -9.74
C LEU A 155 -5.89 11.99 -8.51
N ASP A 156 -4.67 11.51 -8.73
CA ASP A 156 -3.69 11.26 -7.67
C ASP A 156 -2.80 12.49 -7.49
N ILE A 157 -2.56 12.89 -6.24
CA ILE A 157 -1.73 14.03 -5.86
C ILE A 157 -0.63 13.55 -4.91
N GLU A 158 0.62 13.60 -5.37
CA GLU A 158 1.82 13.29 -4.58
C GLU A 158 2.15 14.45 -3.64
N CYS A 159 2.38 14.13 -2.36
CA CYS A 159 2.68 15.07 -1.29
C CYS A 159 3.49 14.35 -0.20
N THR A 160 4.76 14.10 -0.47
CA THR A 160 5.64 13.36 0.44
C THR A 160 6.15 14.26 1.55
N THR A 161 5.92 13.86 2.81
CA THR A 161 6.48 14.53 4.00
C THR A 161 7.43 13.60 4.76
N THR A 162 8.39 14.18 5.50
CA THR A 162 9.22 13.43 6.45
C THR A 162 8.54 13.33 7.82
N GLU A 163 7.93 14.43 8.25
CA GLU A 163 7.28 14.54 9.56
C GLU A 163 5.82 14.05 9.51
N PRO A 164 5.29 13.48 10.61
CA PRO A 164 3.89 13.06 10.69
C PRO A 164 2.88 14.21 10.50
N VAL A 165 1.95 13.99 9.60
CA VAL A 165 0.82 14.88 9.30
C VAL A 165 -0.36 14.50 10.19
N SER A 166 -1.04 15.49 10.79
CA SER A 166 -2.30 15.29 11.53
C SER A 166 -3.54 15.77 10.78
N GLY A 167 -3.38 16.55 9.72
CA GLY A 167 -4.51 17.05 8.93
C GLY A 167 -4.16 17.36 7.49
N VAL A 168 -5.17 17.23 6.62
CA VAL A 168 -5.07 17.51 5.18
C VAL A 168 -6.19 18.48 4.79
N THR A 169 -5.85 19.53 4.07
CA THR A 169 -6.80 20.53 3.57
C THR A 169 -6.80 20.54 2.04
N LEU A 170 -7.97 20.29 1.46
CA LEU A 170 -8.26 20.54 0.06
C LEU A 170 -8.96 21.89 -0.10
N SER A 171 -8.53 22.69 -1.06
CA SER A 171 -9.11 24.02 -1.31
C SER A 171 -9.17 24.38 -2.79
N GLY A 172 -10.02 25.35 -3.12
CA GLY A 172 -10.24 25.85 -4.48
C GLY A 172 -11.63 25.50 -5.03
N SER A 173 -11.98 26.07 -6.18
CA SER A 173 -13.32 25.89 -6.78
C SER A 173 -13.59 24.44 -7.17
N GLY A 174 -12.57 23.62 -7.42
CA GLY A 174 -12.74 22.19 -7.71
C GLY A 174 -13.32 21.40 -6.54
N VAL A 175 -13.18 21.88 -5.30
CA VAL A 175 -13.78 21.24 -4.12
C VAL A 175 -15.31 21.24 -4.22
N THR A 176 -15.93 22.18 -4.95
CA THR A 176 -17.40 22.27 -5.13
C THR A 176 -18.03 21.11 -5.90
N GLY A 177 -17.22 20.19 -6.44
CA GLY A 177 -17.66 18.91 -6.99
C GLY A 177 -16.76 17.75 -6.57
N LEU A 178 -16.08 17.85 -5.41
CA LEU A 178 -15.38 16.72 -4.79
C LEU A 178 -16.40 15.66 -4.35
N CYS A 179 -16.11 14.40 -4.61
CA CYS A 179 -16.92 13.25 -4.18
C CYS A 179 -16.19 12.49 -3.08
N SER A 180 -15.00 11.96 -3.37
CA SER A 180 -14.23 11.17 -2.39
C SER A 180 -12.78 11.62 -2.25
N LEU A 181 -12.22 11.39 -1.06
CA LEU A 181 -10.83 11.62 -0.71
C LEU A 181 -10.27 10.34 -0.08
N TYR A 182 -9.24 9.76 -0.71
CA TYR A 182 -8.50 8.63 -0.16
C TYR A 182 -7.08 9.04 0.16
N ILE A 183 -6.67 8.91 1.43
CA ILE A 183 -5.35 9.31 1.90
C ILE A 183 -4.51 8.05 2.08
N SER A 184 -3.31 8.03 1.47
CA SER A 184 -2.45 6.84 1.46
C SER A 184 -1.83 6.58 2.83
N GLY A 185 -2.25 5.50 3.46
CA GLY A 185 -1.49 4.81 4.52
C GLY A 185 -0.27 4.07 3.97
N GLY A 186 -0.15 3.92 2.65
CA GLY A 186 0.92 3.19 1.97
C GLY A 186 0.60 1.73 1.71
N ARG A 187 1.49 1.07 0.98
CA ARG A 187 1.43 -0.37 0.63
C ARG A 187 2.47 -1.16 1.40
N ASN A 188 2.10 -2.33 1.93
CA ASN A 188 3.04 -3.28 2.52
C ASN A 188 4.03 -3.84 1.47
N VAL A 189 5.30 -3.44 1.55
CA VAL A 189 6.40 -3.97 0.71
C VAL A 189 7.25 -5.03 1.40
N ALA A 190 6.92 -5.42 2.64
CA ALA A 190 7.60 -6.49 3.36
C ALA A 190 7.10 -7.88 2.97
N LEU A 191 5.90 -7.98 2.39
CA LEU A 191 5.24 -9.25 2.08
C LEU A 191 6.13 -10.21 1.28
N LYS A 192 6.24 -11.43 1.81
CA LYS A 192 7.05 -12.55 1.30
C LYS A 192 8.51 -12.21 0.98
N GLN A 193 9.05 -11.12 1.52
CA GLN A 193 10.47 -10.82 1.44
C GLN A 193 11.27 -11.79 2.33
N THR A 194 12.59 -11.84 2.13
CA THR A 194 13.44 -12.77 2.90
C THR A 194 13.60 -12.29 4.33
N ALA A 195 12.97 -12.97 5.28
CA ALA A 195 13.09 -12.69 6.71
C ALA A 195 14.09 -13.63 7.40
N ARG A 196 14.76 -13.16 8.46
CA ARG A 196 15.60 -13.98 9.36
C ARG A 196 15.43 -13.54 10.80
N GLN A 197 15.79 -14.42 11.73
CA GLN A 197 15.80 -14.13 13.17
C GLN A 197 17.00 -14.81 13.84
N SER A 198 17.43 -14.29 15.00
CA SER A 198 18.63 -14.74 15.72
C SER A 198 18.62 -16.24 16.05
N SER A 199 17.44 -16.76 16.36
CA SER A 199 17.18 -18.14 16.75
C SER A 199 15.69 -18.43 16.55
N ARG A 200 15.30 -19.70 16.42
CA ARG A 200 13.88 -20.09 16.40
C ARG A 200 13.55 -20.86 17.67
N PHE A 201 12.54 -20.42 18.42
CA PHE A 201 11.97 -21.22 19.49
C PHE A 201 11.17 -22.38 18.87
N ILE A 202 11.49 -23.61 19.27
CA ILE A 202 10.85 -24.82 18.77
C ILE A 202 10.09 -25.47 19.94
N PRO A 203 8.75 -25.35 20.01
CA PRO A 203 7.96 -25.97 21.07
C PRO A 203 7.83 -27.48 20.88
N ASP A 204 7.78 -28.21 21.99
CA ASP A 204 7.50 -29.65 22.00
C ASP A 204 6.17 -29.96 21.27
N GLY A 205 6.22 -30.99 20.42
CA GLY A 205 5.07 -31.43 19.62
C GLY A 205 4.64 -30.51 18.47
N ALA A 206 5.29 -29.37 18.24
CA ALA A 206 4.97 -28.46 17.13
C ALA A 206 6.23 -27.86 16.46
N PRO A 207 7.07 -28.69 15.81
CA PRO A 207 8.39 -28.27 15.30
C PRO A 207 8.33 -27.25 14.15
N ASN A 208 7.19 -27.17 13.47
CA ASN A 208 6.91 -26.27 12.35
C ASN A 208 6.21 -24.99 12.84
N SER A 209 6.71 -24.36 13.90
CA SER A 209 6.17 -23.11 14.46
C SER A 209 7.20 -21.98 14.40
N PHE A 210 6.73 -20.74 14.46
CA PHE A 210 7.54 -19.56 14.77
C PHE A 210 8.69 -19.25 13.79
N TYR A 211 8.47 -19.51 12.50
CA TYR A 211 9.39 -19.16 11.43
C TYR A 211 9.55 -17.64 11.29
N ALA A 212 10.65 -17.18 10.67
CA ALA A 212 10.96 -15.74 10.56
C ALA A 212 10.03 -15.04 9.55
N GLU A 213 9.73 -15.77 8.47
CA GLU A 213 8.83 -15.41 7.37
C GLU A 213 7.38 -15.16 7.81
N ASN A 214 6.97 -15.68 8.97
CA ASN A 214 5.66 -15.41 9.58
C ASN A 214 5.42 -13.91 9.86
N ALA A 215 6.47 -13.11 10.06
CA ALA A 215 6.31 -11.66 10.23
C ALA A 215 6.01 -10.90 8.92
N VAL A 216 6.00 -11.59 7.77
CA VAL A 216 5.80 -11.04 6.42
C VAL A 216 4.93 -11.96 5.53
N ASP A 217 4.16 -12.87 6.12
CA ASP A 217 3.32 -13.83 5.40
C ASP A 217 1.99 -13.24 4.87
N GLY A 218 1.59 -12.06 5.34
CA GLY A 218 0.30 -11.43 5.02
C GLY A 218 -0.89 -12.03 5.77
N VAL A 219 -0.66 -12.73 6.88
CA VAL A 219 -1.64 -13.43 7.71
C VAL A 219 -1.55 -12.91 9.16
N LEU A 220 -2.66 -12.91 9.90
CA LEU A 220 -2.73 -12.52 11.30
C LEU A 220 -3.29 -13.65 12.18
N PRO A 221 -2.97 -13.68 13.50
CA PRO A 221 -3.58 -14.63 14.42
C PRO A 221 -5.11 -14.42 14.49
N GLY A 222 -5.86 -15.44 14.09
CA GLY A 222 -7.32 -15.42 13.97
C GLY A 222 -7.83 -15.43 12.53
N ASP A 223 -7.03 -14.99 11.55
CA ASP A 223 -7.43 -14.98 10.14
C ASP A 223 -7.69 -16.41 9.66
N ASN A 224 -8.92 -16.70 9.20
CA ASN A 224 -9.33 -18.05 8.79
C ASN A 224 -9.07 -19.16 9.84
N GLY A 225 -8.96 -18.79 11.13
CA GLY A 225 -8.61 -19.71 12.22
C GLY A 225 -7.11 -19.91 12.46
N GLU A 226 -6.25 -19.12 11.83
CA GLU A 226 -4.80 -19.23 11.97
C GLU A 226 -4.30 -18.91 13.38
N SER A 227 -3.26 -19.63 13.79
CA SER A 227 -2.75 -19.61 15.16
C SER A 227 -1.52 -18.72 15.30
N ALA A 228 -1.31 -18.14 16.48
CA ALA A 228 -0.06 -17.44 16.78
C ALA A 228 1.21 -18.34 16.64
N ARG A 229 1.09 -19.67 16.52
CA ARG A 229 2.22 -20.56 16.23
C ARG A 229 2.58 -20.59 14.74
N SER A 230 1.58 -20.48 13.87
CA SER A 230 1.71 -20.49 12.41
C SER A 230 2.04 -19.12 11.83
N THR A 231 1.64 -18.01 12.47
CA THR A 231 1.75 -16.64 11.90
C THR A 231 2.43 -15.59 12.81
N CYS A 232 3.02 -15.97 13.96
CA CYS A 232 3.97 -15.11 14.68
C CYS A 232 5.40 -15.65 14.58
N THR A 233 6.39 -14.79 14.79
CA THR A 233 7.79 -15.17 15.03
C THR A 233 8.04 -15.47 16.51
N HIS A 234 9.13 -16.16 16.84
CA HIS A 234 9.57 -16.35 18.23
C HIS A 234 11.04 -16.78 18.29
N THR A 235 11.87 -15.98 18.95
CA THR A 235 13.28 -16.33 19.25
C THR A 235 13.37 -17.18 20.52
N VAL A 236 14.47 -17.92 20.69
CA VAL A 236 14.77 -18.59 21.97
C VAL A 236 15.00 -17.51 23.04
N PRO A 237 14.47 -17.67 24.27
CA PRO A 237 14.79 -16.77 25.37
C PRO A 237 16.29 -16.84 25.70
N ASN A 238 17.02 -15.75 25.47
CA ASN A 238 18.42 -15.59 25.84
C ASN A 238 18.59 -14.28 26.61
N THR A 239 19.24 -14.33 27.76
CA THR A 239 19.50 -13.18 28.64
C THR A 239 20.84 -12.49 28.36
N GLN A 240 21.72 -13.11 27.56
CA GLN A 240 23.04 -12.57 27.21
C GLN A 240 23.07 -11.88 25.84
N ASP A 241 22.19 -12.27 24.92
CA ASP A 241 22.09 -11.70 23.56
C ASP A 241 20.60 -11.51 23.21
N PRO A 242 20.12 -10.26 23.00
CA PRO A 242 18.72 -9.99 22.70
C PRO A 242 18.31 -10.57 21.34
N GLY A 243 17.11 -11.14 21.28
CA GLY A 243 16.55 -11.67 20.04
C GLY A 243 16.36 -10.59 18.98
N TRP A 244 16.96 -10.79 17.80
CA TRP A 244 16.77 -9.91 16.63
C TRP A 244 15.95 -10.60 15.54
N TRP A 245 15.30 -9.78 14.72
CA TRP A 245 14.65 -10.15 13.47
C TRP A 245 15.05 -9.14 12.39
N ASN A 246 15.17 -9.57 11.13
CA ASN A 246 15.38 -8.68 9.99
C ASN A 246 14.62 -9.15 8.75
N VAL A 247 14.40 -8.20 7.83
CA VAL A 247 13.90 -8.45 6.48
C VAL A 247 14.87 -7.88 5.46
N THR A 248 15.11 -8.63 4.38
CA THR A 248 15.89 -8.20 3.22
C THR A 248 14.93 -8.02 2.05
N PHE A 249 14.77 -6.78 1.60
CA PHE A 249 13.99 -6.48 0.40
C PHE A 249 14.75 -6.90 -0.85
N SER A 250 14.04 -7.52 -1.79
CA SER A 250 14.55 -7.94 -3.11
C SER A 250 14.91 -6.77 -4.03
N GLN A 251 14.41 -5.57 -3.71
CA GLN A 251 14.65 -4.31 -4.40
C GLN A 251 14.82 -3.18 -3.38
N ALA A 252 15.44 -2.06 -3.78
CA ALA A 252 15.44 -0.86 -2.94
C ALA A 252 14.00 -0.38 -2.72
N VAL A 253 13.69 0.01 -1.49
CA VAL A 253 12.38 0.56 -1.08
C VAL A 253 12.57 1.75 -0.16
N ASP A 254 11.85 2.84 -0.44
CA ASP A 254 11.75 3.97 0.48
C ASP A 254 10.69 3.63 1.53
N VAL A 255 11.14 3.37 2.75
CA VAL A 255 10.31 3.03 3.91
C VAL A 255 9.83 4.32 4.56
N THR A 256 8.53 4.55 4.54
CA THR A 256 7.93 5.77 5.11
C THR A 256 7.53 5.58 6.57
N TRP A 257 6.95 4.43 6.94
CA TRP A 257 6.71 4.06 8.32
C TRP A 257 6.60 2.53 8.51
N LEU A 258 6.46 2.08 9.77
CA LEU A 258 6.40 0.67 10.17
C LEU A 258 5.19 0.39 11.08
N LEU A 259 4.45 -0.65 10.76
CA LEU A 259 3.42 -1.28 11.61
C LEU A 259 4.07 -2.53 12.28
N ILE A 260 3.72 -2.97 13.50
CA ILE A 260 4.38 -4.17 14.12
C ILE A 260 3.38 -5.03 14.92
N TYR A 261 3.34 -6.36 14.67
CA TYR A 261 2.50 -7.29 15.44
C TYR A 261 3.06 -7.50 16.83
N ASN A 262 2.22 -7.30 17.85
CA ASN A 262 2.48 -7.90 19.16
C ASN A 262 1.50 -9.04 19.41
N ARG A 263 2.02 -10.15 19.96
CA ARG A 263 1.25 -11.37 20.22
C ARG A 263 0.21 -11.10 21.30
N VAL A 264 -1.04 -10.94 20.89
CA VAL A 264 -2.18 -10.86 21.82
C VAL A 264 -2.66 -12.27 22.15
N PRO A 265 -2.82 -12.64 23.43
CA PRO A 265 -3.50 -13.87 23.81
C PRO A 265 -5.01 -13.70 23.54
N SER A 266 -5.49 -14.27 22.44
CA SER A 266 -6.90 -14.46 22.05
C SER A 266 -7.87 -13.29 22.29
N THR A 267 -8.45 -12.77 21.19
CA THR A 267 -9.57 -11.80 21.10
C THR A 267 -9.27 -10.29 20.99
N ASN A 268 -8.06 -9.84 20.60
CA ASN A 268 -7.87 -8.49 20.05
C ASN A 268 -6.78 -8.46 18.96
N ILE A 269 -7.01 -7.67 17.90
CA ILE A 269 -6.15 -7.53 16.71
C ILE A 269 -5.01 -6.54 16.99
N GLY A 270 -3.81 -6.75 16.42
CA GLY A 270 -2.79 -5.68 16.43
C GLY A 270 -1.41 -5.99 15.87
N ARG A 271 -1.25 -5.88 14.54
CA ARG A 271 -0.10 -5.17 13.93
C ARG A 271 0.36 -5.60 12.50
N GLN A 272 1.32 -6.55 12.44
CA GLN A 272 2.25 -7.04 11.37
C GLN A 272 3.29 -6.02 10.87
N ILE A 273 4.52 -6.46 10.52
CA ILE A 273 5.56 -5.62 9.87
C ILE A 273 5.11 -5.26 8.46
N SER A 274 4.22 -4.25 8.41
CA SER A 274 3.90 -3.52 7.20
C SER A 274 4.91 -2.40 7.04
N VAL A 275 5.81 -2.59 6.09
CA VAL A 275 6.75 -1.57 5.63
C VAL A 275 6.04 -0.83 4.52
N THR A 276 5.81 0.46 4.67
CA THR A 276 4.98 1.22 3.73
C THR A 276 5.80 2.06 2.76
N HIS A 277 5.52 1.91 1.47
CA HIS A 277 6.14 2.71 0.41
C HIS A 277 5.16 3.75 -0.16
N GLY A 278 5.59 5.02 -0.21
CA GLY A 278 4.97 6.06 -1.03
C GLY A 278 5.50 5.99 -2.46
N VAL A 279 4.65 6.16 -3.47
CA VAL A 279 4.95 5.86 -4.88
C VAL A 279 6.20 6.61 -5.39
N SER A 280 7.26 5.87 -5.74
CA SER A 280 8.25 6.37 -6.70
C SER A 280 7.70 6.22 -8.11
N ALA A 281 7.23 7.32 -8.71
CA ALA A 281 6.78 7.34 -10.10
C ALA A 281 8.00 7.36 -11.05
N GLN A 282 8.18 6.27 -11.79
CA GLN A 282 8.98 6.20 -13.02
C GLN A 282 8.17 6.74 -14.21
#